data_AF-A0A2G9T4D5-F1
#
_entry.id   AF-A0A2G9T4D5-F1
#
_cell.length_a   1.000
_cell.length_b   1.000
_cell.length_c   1.000
_cell.angle_alpha   90.00
_cell.angle_beta   90.00
_cell.angle_gamma   90.00
#
_symmetry.space_group_name_H-M   'P 1'
#
loop_
_entity.id
_entity.type
_entity.pdbx_description
1 polymer ?
#
loop_
_entity_poly.entity_id
_entity_poly.type
_entity_poly.pdbx_seq_one_letter_code
_entity_poly.pdbx_strand_id
1 'polypeptide(L)'
;MDADPNVRITSLLYLTYLLTHDVLKPRGTLSDAALCMLNRKRSDGKEEDCSSDEREVTVLATELFREISRKGNLLVNVLPDLVCRICRWEEQVPLPAFKSLVKRLLSMVDDKPMDVVVEKMCQRFEFCNRREATEHNRRIAYYFSYFISQIALTDSSFYRMRDSLPYFAPFLEDEVIYRDFMAVISHLISGTSSNEVKVSFIPSVRLCIH
;
A
#
# COMPACT_ATOMS: atom_id res chain seq x y z
N MET A 1 1.03 7.23 17.06
CA MET A 1 0.66 6.29 18.15
C MET A 1 1.45 6.58 19.42
N ASP A 2 0.83 6.31 20.58
CA ASP A 2 1.40 6.51 21.92
C ASP A 2 2.63 5.60 22.16
N ALA A 3 3.52 6.00 23.07
CA ALA A 3 4.69 5.22 23.45
C ALA A 3 4.32 4.01 24.32
N ASP A 4 3.26 4.14 25.14
CA ASP A 4 2.80 3.07 26.03
C ASP A 4 2.09 1.96 25.23
N PRO A 5 2.57 0.70 25.29
CA PRO A 5 1.92 -0.42 24.62
C PRO A 5 0.50 -0.68 25.15
N ASN A 6 0.19 -0.44 26.43
CA ASN A 6 -1.16 -0.64 26.97
C ASN A 6 -2.17 0.34 26.38
N VAL A 7 -1.75 1.59 26.17
CA VAL A 7 -2.57 2.61 25.49
C VAL A 7 -2.83 2.19 24.05
N ARG A 8 -1.82 1.66 23.35
CA ARG A 8 -1.96 1.14 21.98
C ARG A 8 -2.86 -0.09 21.91
N ILE A 9 -2.68 -1.07 22.80
CA ILE A 9 -3.52 -2.27 22.92
C ILE A 9 -4.97 -1.86 23.10
N THR A 10 -5.25 -1.01 24.09
CA THR A 10 -6.60 -0.51 24.36
C THR A 10 -7.18 0.19 23.14
N SER A 11 -6.41 1.09 22.51
CA SER A 11 -6.83 1.81 21.32
C SER A 11 -7.17 0.87 20.16
N LEU A 12 -6.34 -0.15 19.91
CA LEU A 12 -6.57 -1.14 18.86
C LEU A 12 -7.86 -1.94 19.12
N LEU A 13 -8.11 -2.37 20.35
CA LEU A 13 -9.34 -3.09 20.72
C LEU A 13 -10.60 -2.24 20.46
N TYR A 14 -10.59 -0.98 20.90
CA TYR A 14 -11.70 -0.05 20.64
C TYR A 14 -11.85 0.27 19.15
N LEU A 15 -10.75 0.46 18.42
CA LEU A 15 -10.80 0.69 16.97
C LEU A 15 -11.41 -0.51 16.24
N THR A 16 -11.05 -1.74 16.63
CA THR A 16 -11.66 -2.96 16.07
C THR A 16 -13.16 -2.94 16.30
N TYR A 17 -13.61 -2.71 17.53
CA TYR A 17 -15.03 -2.64 17.86
C TYR A 17 -15.76 -1.58 17.03
N LEU A 18 -15.27 -0.34 17.04
CA LEU A 18 -15.93 0.79 16.38
C LEU A 18 -16.04 0.62 14.87
N LEU A 19 -15.02 0.06 14.22
CA LEU A 19 -15.00 -0.15 12.76
C LEU A 19 -15.86 -1.34 12.34
N THR A 20 -15.83 -2.42 13.11
CA THR A 20 -16.66 -3.62 12.84
C THR A 20 -18.14 -3.35 13.05
N HIS A 21 -18.51 -2.40 13.93
CA HIS A 21 -19.90 -2.03 14.22
C HIS A 21 -20.41 -0.78 13.46
N ASP A 22 -19.67 -0.27 12.46
CA ASP A 22 -20.03 0.92 11.67
C ASP A 22 -20.20 2.22 12.47
N VAL A 23 -19.65 2.27 13.69
CA VAL A 23 -19.68 3.45 14.55
C VAL A 23 -18.65 4.49 14.09
N LEU A 24 -17.52 4.03 13.53
CA LEU A 24 -16.44 4.88 13.05
C LEU A 24 -16.19 4.66 11.55
N LYS A 25 -15.92 5.75 10.82
CA LYS A 25 -15.40 5.65 9.45
C LYS A 25 -13.88 5.45 9.49
N PRO A 26 -13.32 4.50 8.72
CA PRO A 26 -11.89 4.16 8.82
C PRO A 26 -10.93 5.19 8.22
N ARG A 27 -11.43 6.21 7.50
CA ARG A 27 -10.58 7.10 6.70
C ARG A 27 -9.69 7.95 7.60
N GLY A 28 -8.38 7.72 7.49
CA GLY A 28 -7.34 8.42 8.23
C GLY A 28 -7.00 7.86 9.61
N THR A 29 -7.79 6.95 10.15
CA THR A 29 -7.55 6.35 11.48
C THR A 29 -6.64 5.11 11.41
N LEU A 30 -6.57 4.46 10.24
CA LEU A 30 -5.89 3.17 10.09
C LEU A 30 -4.38 3.27 9.86
N SER A 31 -3.83 4.44 9.54
CA SER A 31 -2.39 4.58 9.27
C SER A 31 -1.56 4.24 10.49
N ASP A 32 -1.90 4.83 11.64
CA ASP A 32 -1.27 4.55 12.91
C ASP A 32 -1.40 3.07 13.31
N ALA A 33 -2.57 2.46 13.09
CA ALA A 33 -2.78 1.04 13.34
C ALA A 33 -1.93 0.14 12.42
N ALA A 34 -1.73 0.52 11.15
CA ALA A 34 -0.86 -0.20 10.24
C ALA A 34 0.62 -0.11 10.66
N LEU A 35 1.04 1.02 11.24
CA LEU A 35 2.38 1.15 11.83
C LEU A 35 2.57 0.19 13.01
N CYS A 36 1.52 -0.10 13.79
CA CYS A 36 1.57 -1.10 14.84
C CYS A 36 1.76 -2.54 14.31
N MET A 37 1.50 -2.81 13.03
CA MET A 37 1.84 -4.11 12.42
C MET A 37 3.34 -4.24 12.10
N LEU A 38 4.11 -3.17 12.22
CA LEU A 38 5.57 -3.21 12.12
C LEU A 38 6.10 -3.45 13.53
N ASN A 39 6.78 -4.57 13.76
CA ASN A 39 7.53 -4.81 14.99
C ASN A 39 8.56 -3.68 15.15
N ARG A 40 8.24 -2.65 15.94
CA ARG A 40 9.16 -1.55 16.21
C ARG A 40 10.23 -2.08 17.16
N LYS A 41 11.45 -2.28 16.67
CA LYS A 41 12.62 -2.28 17.55
C LYS A 41 12.69 -0.87 18.17
N ARG A 42 12.75 -0.76 19.50
CA ARG A 42 12.98 0.54 20.15
C ARG A 42 14.29 1.14 19.63
N SER A 43 14.30 2.45 19.39
CA SER A 43 15.47 3.18 18.88
C SER A 43 16.66 3.19 19.84
N ASP A 44 16.50 2.69 21.07
CA ASP A 44 17.51 2.73 22.13
C ASP A 44 18.59 1.64 22.01
N GLY A 45 18.74 0.99 20.86
CA GLY A 45 19.89 0.13 20.55
C GLY A 45 20.06 -1.13 21.42
N LYS A 46 19.17 -1.37 22.40
CA LYS A 46 19.12 -2.61 23.15
C LYS A 46 18.35 -3.64 22.33
N GLU A 47 19.09 -4.55 21.71
CA GLU A 47 18.56 -5.68 20.93
C GLU A 47 17.86 -6.75 21.79
N GLU A 48 17.63 -6.49 23.07
CA GLU A 48 17.09 -7.46 24.01
C GLU A 48 15.64 -7.11 24.36
N ASP A 49 14.76 -8.06 24.05
CA ASP A 49 13.34 -8.15 24.41
C ASP A 49 12.37 -7.21 23.70
N CYS A 50 11.87 -7.66 22.54
CA CYS A 50 10.50 -7.34 22.15
C CYS A 50 9.58 -7.86 23.26
N SER A 51 9.17 -6.95 24.17
CA SER A 51 8.33 -7.26 25.32
C SER A 51 7.06 -7.96 24.88
N SER A 52 6.46 -8.77 25.76
CA SER A 52 5.19 -9.45 25.49
C SER A 52 4.16 -8.48 24.90
N ASP A 53 4.13 -7.25 25.44
CA ASP A 53 3.18 -6.21 25.07
C ASP A 53 3.39 -5.68 23.63
N GLU A 54 4.62 -5.51 23.15
CA GLU A 54 4.86 -5.08 21.75
C GLU A 54 4.46 -6.16 20.73
N ARG A 55 4.64 -7.43 21.11
CA ARG A 55 4.13 -8.56 20.31
C ARG A 55 2.61 -8.55 20.30
N GLU A 56 1.98 -8.30 21.45
CA GLU A 56 0.53 -8.19 21.57
C GLU A 56 -0.03 -7.02 20.72
N VAL A 57 0.61 -5.85 20.75
CA VAL A 57 0.28 -4.72 19.86
C VAL A 57 0.29 -5.16 18.40
N THR A 58 1.33 -5.88 17.97
CA THR A 58 1.45 -6.34 16.58
C THR A 58 0.38 -7.37 16.22
N VAL A 59 0.06 -8.28 17.14
CA VAL A 59 -1.01 -9.28 16.96
C VAL A 59 -2.37 -8.60 16.85
N LEU A 60 -2.71 -7.70 17.76
CA LEU A 60 -3.99 -6.98 17.77
C LEU A 60 -4.13 -6.07 16.55
N ALA A 61 -3.07 -5.38 16.14
CA ALA A 61 -3.08 -4.59 14.92
C ALA A 61 -3.31 -5.49 13.69
N THR A 62 -2.65 -6.64 13.62
CA THR A 62 -2.86 -7.58 12.52
C THR A 62 -4.30 -8.11 12.51
N GLU A 63 -4.87 -8.42 13.67
CA GLU A 63 -6.25 -8.92 13.76
C GLU A 63 -7.27 -7.84 13.41
N LEU A 64 -7.06 -6.58 13.82
CA LEU A 64 -7.87 -5.45 13.37
C LEU A 64 -7.98 -5.42 11.83
N PHE A 65 -6.86 -5.54 11.11
CA PHE A 65 -6.89 -5.53 9.64
C PHE A 65 -7.57 -6.77 9.05
N ARG A 66 -7.47 -7.94 9.69
CA ARG A 66 -8.23 -9.13 9.27
C ARG A 66 -9.73 -8.97 9.47
N GLU A 67 -10.16 -8.40 10.59
CA GLU A 67 -11.57 -8.09 10.83
C GLU A 67 -12.11 -7.08 9.81
N ILE A 68 -11.35 -6.02 9.52
CA ILE A 68 -11.70 -5.05 8.47
C ILE A 68 -11.73 -5.70 7.09
N SER A 69 -10.83 -6.65 6.82
CA SER A 69 -10.83 -7.36 5.54
C SER A 69 -12.05 -8.26 5.39
N ARG A 70 -12.60 -8.84 6.46
CA ARG A 70 -13.86 -9.61 6.38
C ARG A 70 -15.08 -8.72 6.08
N LYS A 71 -14.98 -7.41 6.33
CA LYS A 71 -16.08 -6.46 6.15
C LYS A 71 -16.21 -5.93 4.72
N GLY A 72 -16.83 -6.70 3.84
CA GLY A 72 -17.10 -6.30 2.46
C GLY A 72 -15.82 -5.84 1.73
N ASN A 73 -15.83 -4.70 1.06
CA ASN A 73 -14.64 -4.13 0.40
C ASN A 73 -13.93 -3.04 1.24
N LEU A 74 -14.12 -3.03 2.57
CA LEU A 74 -13.65 -1.94 3.41
C LEU A 74 -12.13 -1.76 3.34
N LEU A 75 -11.36 -2.84 3.54
CA LEU A 75 -9.90 -2.77 3.46
C LEU A 75 -9.42 -2.30 2.07
N VAL A 76 -9.96 -2.86 1.00
CA VAL A 76 -9.65 -2.47 -0.39
C VAL A 76 -9.89 -0.98 -0.62
N ASN A 77 -11.02 -0.45 -0.12
CA ASN A 77 -11.39 0.95 -0.29
C ASN A 77 -10.48 1.93 0.46
N VAL A 78 -9.88 1.51 1.59
CA VAL A 78 -9.00 2.36 2.39
C VAL A 78 -7.53 2.24 1.98
N LEU A 79 -7.12 1.16 1.31
CA LEU A 79 -5.74 0.91 0.90
C LEU A 79 -5.07 2.12 0.22
N PRO A 80 -5.70 2.82 -0.76
CA PRO A 80 -5.04 3.96 -1.40
C PRO A 80 -4.72 5.11 -0.42
N ASP A 81 -5.64 5.42 0.51
CA ASP A 81 -5.43 6.46 1.52
C ASP A 81 -4.38 6.01 2.56
N LEU A 82 -4.46 4.75 2.98
CA LEU A 82 -3.54 4.13 3.92
C LEU A 82 -2.09 4.17 3.40
N VAL A 83 -1.87 3.69 2.17
CA VAL A 83 -0.56 3.70 1.50
C VAL A 83 -0.05 5.12 1.35
N CYS A 84 -0.87 6.06 0.84
CA CYS A 84 -0.47 7.46 0.69
C CYS A 84 0.00 8.12 1.99
N ARG A 85 -0.61 7.78 3.14
CA ARG A 85 -0.22 8.34 4.43
C ARG A 85 1.07 7.71 4.96
N ILE A 86 1.20 6.40 4.85
CA ILE A 86 2.35 5.67 5.39
C ILE A 86 3.62 6.01 4.62
N CYS A 87 3.55 6.09 3.28
CA CYS A 87 4.72 6.36 2.45
C CYS A 87 5.30 7.77 2.65
N ARG A 88 4.59 8.72 3.27
CA ARG A 88 5.14 10.07 3.49
C ARG A 88 6.29 10.09 4.48
N TRP A 89 6.35 9.15 5.42
CA TRP A 89 7.24 9.20 6.58
C TRP A 89 8.33 8.13 6.47
N GLU A 90 9.34 8.34 5.61
CA GLU A 90 10.39 7.36 5.34
C GLU A 90 11.19 6.96 6.59
N GLU A 91 11.41 7.89 7.51
CA GLU A 91 12.09 7.62 8.79
C GLU A 91 11.31 6.61 9.65
N GLN A 92 9.99 6.70 9.65
CA GLN A 92 9.13 5.79 10.41
C GLN A 92 8.87 4.47 9.67
N VAL A 93 8.79 4.54 8.34
CA VAL A 93 8.56 3.39 7.47
C VAL A 93 9.57 3.41 6.31
N PRO A 94 10.79 2.90 6.56
CA PRO A 94 11.75 2.67 5.50
C PRO A 94 11.19 1.68 4.48
N LEU A 95 11.65 1.78 3.24
CA LEU A 95 11.13 0.97 2.14
C LEU A 95 11.07 -0.53 2.47
N PRO A 96 12.08 -1.19 3.10
CA PRO A 96 11.98 -2.59 3.50
C PRO A 96 10.80 -2.89 4.44
N ALA A 97 10.56 -2.02 5.43
CA ALA A 97 9.44 -2.16 6.36
C ALA A 97 8.10 -2.00 5.63
N PHE A 98 8.02 -1.02 4.71
CA PHE A 98 6.86 -0.85 3.83
C PHE A 98 6.59 -2.11 3.00
N LYS A 99 7.63 -2.71 2.40
CA LYS A 99 7.50 -3.95 1.62
C LYS A 99 6.89 -5.08 2.44
N SER A 100 7.33 -5.26 3.69
CA SER A 100 6.77 -6.25 4.60
C SER A 100 5.31 -5.96 4.98
N LEU A 101 4.98 -4.68 5.21
CA LEU A 101 3.62 -4.25 5.54
C LEU A 101 2.65 -4.50 4.37
N VAL A 102 3.03 -4.09 3.15
CA VAL A 102 2.23 -4.28 1.94
C VAL A 102 1.93 -5.76 1.72
N LYS A 103 2.92 -6.65 1.85
CA LYS A 103 2.70 -8.10 1.71
C LYS A 103 1.65 -8.62 2.70
N ARG A 104 1.70 -8.19 3.97
CA ARG A 104 0.71 -8.57 4.99
C ARG A 104 -0.67 -8.02 4.68
N LEU A 105 -0.78 -6.79 4.22
CA LEU A 105 -2.07 -6.17 3.90
C LEU A 105 -2.71 -6.83 2.67
N LEU A 106 -1.93 -7.05 1.60
CA LEU A 106 -2.44 -7.64 0.36
C LEU A 106 -2.83 -9.12 0.54
N SER A 107 -2.15 -9.87 1.41
CA SER A 107 -2.56 -11.25 1.72
C SER A 107 -3.91 -11.36 2.44
N MET A 108 -4.50 -10.24 2.90
CA MET A 108 -5.82 -10.22 3.52
C MET A 108 -6.95 -9.90 2.53
N VAL A 109 -6.61 -9.58 1.28
CA VAL A 109 -7.54 -9.15 0.22
C VAL A 109 -7.20 -9.79 -1.13
N ASP A 110 -6.55 -10.95 -1.12
CA ASP A 110 -6.11 -11.68 -2.32
C ASP A 110 -7.29 -12.18 -3.17
N ASP A 111 -8.43 -12.44 -2.53
CA ASP A 111 -9.69 -12.83 -3.15
C ASP A 111 -10.51 -11.66 -3.75
N LYS A 112 -10.01 -10.42 -3.62
CA LYS A 112 -10.81 -9.21 -3.93
C LYS A 112 -10.38 -8.51 -5.21
N PRO A 113 -11.32 -7.90 -5.94
CA PRO A 113 -10.99 -7.09 -7.10
C PRO A 113 -10.21 -5.82 -6.67
N MET A 114 -9.07 -5.59 -7.33
CA MET A 114 -8.14 -4.50 -7.00
C MET A 114 -8.17 -3.36 -8.04
N ASP A 115 -9.06 -3.42 -9.02
CA ASP A 115 -9.16 -2.46 -10.14
C ASP A 115 -9.19 -1.01 -9.68
N VAL A 116 -10.06 -0.70 -8.70
CA VAL A 116 -10.21 0.64 -8.13
C VAL A 116 -8.96 1.06 -7.35
N VAL A 117 -8.25 0.11 -6.73
CA VAL A 117 -7.01 0.40 -6.02
C VAL A 117 -5.91 0.76 -7.01
N VAL A 118 -5.77 -0.01 -8.10
CA VAL A 118 -4.81 0.25 -9.17
C VAL A 118 -5.04 1.62 -9.79
N GLU A 119 -6.28 1.92 -10.20
CA GLU A 119 -6.68 3.22 -10.77
C GLU A 119 -6.31 4.37 -9.84
N LYS A 120 -6.79 4.31 -8.58
CA LYS A 120 -6.54 5.36 -7.59
C LYS A 120 -5.04 5.53 -7.33
N MET A 121 -4.29 4.44 -7.17
CA MET A 121 -2.86 4.52 -6.91
C MET A 121 -2.06 5.08 -8.09
N CYS A 122 -2.42 4.75 -9.33
CA CYS A 122 -1.82 5.36 -10.51
C CYS A 122 -2.05 6.88 -10.51
N GLN A 123 -3.29 7.33 -10.24
CA GLN A 123 -3.61 8.76 -10.13
C GLN A 123 -2.86 9.46 -8.99
N ARG A 124 -2.50 8.74 -7.91
CA ARG A 124 -1.75 9.32 -6.79
C ARG A 124 -0.32 9.72 -7.15
N PHE A 125 0.24 9.31 -8.29
CA PHE A 125 1.56 9.78 -8.73
C PHE A 125 1.61 11.31 -8.92
N GLU A 126 0.47 11.97 -9.13
CA GLU A 126 0.39 13.44 -9.15
C GLU A 126 0.90 14.07 -7.82
N PHE A 127 0.74 13.37 -6.69
CA PHE A 127 1.23 13.84 -5.40
C PHE A 127 2.76 13.77 -5.30
N CYS A 128 3.43 12.91 -6.05
CA CYS A 128 4.89 12.77 -6.01
C CYS A 128 5.61 14.05 -6.47
N ASN A 129 4.94 14.91 -7.24
CA ASN A 129 5.49 16.20 -7.69
C ASN A 129 5.26 17.35 -6.69
N ARG A 130 4.50 17.13 -5.63
CA ARG A 130 4.17 18.18 -4.65
C ARG A 130 5.20 18.18 -3.52
N ARG A 131 5.82 19.34 -3.27
CA ARG A 131 6.83 19.50 -2.20
C ARG A 131 6.31 19.07 -0.82
N GLU A 132 5.09 19.46 -0.49
CA GLU A 132 4.43 19.09 0.78
C GLU A 132 4.27 17.57 0.96
N ALA A 133 4.09 16.82 -0.14
CA ALA A 133 3.93 15.37 -0.08
C ALA A 133 5.27 14.63 -0.01
N THR A 134 6.36 15.28 -0.41
CA THR A 134 7.70 14.69 -0.52
C THR A 134 8.69 15.19 0.54
N GLU A 135 8.26 16.09 1.42
CA GLU A 135 9.07 16.70 2.48
C GLU A 135 9.80 15.66 3.34
N HIS A 136 9.07 14.62 3.76
CA HIS A 136 9.57 13.55 4.64
C HIS A 136 9.89 12.24 3.89
N ASN A 137 9.67 12.20 2.57
CA ASN A 137 10.07 11.10 1.71
C ASN A 137 10.15 11.55 0.24
N ARG A 138 11.37 11.80 -0.24
CA ARG A 138 11.62 12.16 -1.65
C ARG A 138 11.45 10.99 -2.61
N ARG A 139 11.42 9.75 -2.10
CA ARG A 139 11.30 8.50 -2.86
C ARG A 139 9.87 7.94 -2.85
N ILE A 140 8.85 8.75 -2.57
CA ILE A 140 7.46 8.29 -2.47
C ILE A 140 6.98 7.55 -3.74
N ALA A 141 7.48 7.94 -4.92
CA ALA A 141 7.19 7.25 -6.18
C ALA A 141 7.66 5.79 -6.18
N TYR A 142 8.78 5.46 -5.53
CA TYR A 142 9.28 4.07 -5.39
C TYR A 142 8.38 3.23 -4.50
N TYR A 143 7.73 3.85 -3.52
CA TYR A 143 6.77 3.16 -2.67
C TYR A 143 5.48 2.87 -3.44
N PHE A 144 5.01 3.82 -4.26
CA PHE A 144 3.82 3.63 -5.08
C PHE A 144 4.04 2.61 -6.19
N SER A 145 5.17 2.67 -6.90
CA SER A 145 5.52 1.68 -7.94
C SER A 145 5.60 0.28 -7.36
N TYR A 146 6.27 0.12 -6.21
CA TYR A 146 6.35 -1.16 -5.53
C TYR A 146 4.96 -1.66 -5.11
N PHE A 147 4.12 -0.81 -4.50
CA PHE A 147 2.78 -1.23 -4.07
C PHE A 147 1.95 -1.75 -5.24
N ILE A 148 1.94 -1.02 -6.37
CA ILE A 148 1.26 -1.43 -7.59
C ILE A 148 1.85 -2.75 -8.12
N SER A 149 3.18 -2.93 -8.04
CA SER A 149 3.83 -4.14 -8.54
C SER A 149 3.49 -5.41 -7.75
N GLN A 150 2.95 -5.27 -6.53
CA GLN A 150 2.48 -6.38 -5.72
C GLN A 150 1.02 -6.78 -5.98
N ILE A 151 0.28 -6.03 -6.82
CA ILE A 151 -1.12 -6.31 -7.11
C ILE A 151 -1.20 -7.27 -8.32
N ALA A 152 -1.99 -8.34 -8.19
CA ALA A 152 -2.34 -9.18 -9.33
C ALA A 152 -3.31 -8.43 -10.25
N LEU A 153 -2.84 -8.02 -11.43
CA LEU A 153 -3.70 -7.36 -12.41
C LEU A 153 -4.63 -8.36 -13.10
N THR A 154 -5.82 -7.87 -13.41
CA THR A 154 -6.78 -8.42 -14.35
C THR A 154 -6.80 -7.56 -15.63
N ASP A 155 -7.41 -8.07 -16.71
CA ASP A 155 -7.62 -7.29 -17.94
C ASP A 155 -8.35 -5.95 -17.67
N SER A 156 -9.34 -5.95 -16.78
CA SER A 156 -10.07 -4.73 -16.39
C SER A 156 -9.16 -3.73 -15.67
N SER A 157 -8.40 -4.19 -14.68
CA SER A 157 -7.46 -3.32 -13.95
C SER A 157 -6.34 -2.78 -14.84
N PHE A 158 -5.97 -3.52 -15.88
CA PHE A 158 -5.00 -3.09 -16.88
C PHE A 158 -5.52 -1.90 -17.70
N TYR A 159 -6.77 -1.93 -18.17
CA TYR A 159 -7.34 -0.78 -18.86
C TYR A 159 -7.40 0.44 -17.95
N ARG A 160 -7.73 0.28 -16.67
CA ARG A 160 -7.68 1.36 -15.67
C ARG A 160 -6.28 1.93 -15.49
N MET A 161 -5.26 1.08 -15.45
CA MET A 161 -3.86 1.51 -15.39
C MET A 161 -3.46 2.28 -16.65
N ARG A 162 -3.80 1.75 -17.84
CA ARG A 162 -3.53 2.38 -19.14
C ARG A 162 -4.18 3.76 -19.24
N ASP A 163 -5.44 3.87 -18.86
CA ASP A 163 -6.18 5.13 -18.93
C ASP A 163 -5.64 6.15 -17.90
N SER A 164 -4.96 5.68 -16.84
CA SER A 164 -4.25 6.48 -15.85
C SER A 164 -2.77 6.77 -16.20
N LEU A 165 -2.29 6.34 -17.37
CA LEU A 165 -0.89 6.53 -17.80
C LEU A 165 -0.37 7.97 -17.66
N PRO A 166 -1.14 9.03 -17.99
CA PRO A 166 -0.64 10.41 -17.85
C PRO A 166 -0.17 10.80 -16.45
N TYR A 167 -0.68 10.15 -15.39
CA TYR A 167 -0.33 10.46 -14.01
C TYR A 167 1.05 9.95 -13.59
N PHE A 168 1.50 8.82 -14.17
CA PHE A 168 2.75 8.17 -13.76
C PHE A 168 3.78 8.06 -14.89
N ALA A 169 3.41 8.34 -16.15
CA ALA A 169 4.33 8.35 -17.29
C ALA A 169 5.62 9.17 -17.05
N PRO A 170 5.60 10.37 -16.45
CA PRO A 170 6.82 11.14 -16.16
C PRO A 170 7.80 10.44 -15.23
N PHE A 171 7.37 9.41 -14.50
CA PHE A 171 8.20 8.66 -13.56
C PHE A 171 8.80 7.39 -14.19
N LEU A 172 8.45 7.05 -15.43
CA LEU A 172 8.90 5.84 -16.11
C LEU A 172 10.32 5.97 -16.71
N GLU A 173 10.92 7.16 -16.67
CA GLU A 173 12.36 7.33 -16.96
C GLU A 173 13.24 6.71 -15.86
N ASP A 174 12.72 6.54 -14.64
CA ASP A 174 13.42 5.89 -13.55
C ASP A 174 13.35 4.36 -13.70
N GLU A 175 14.52 3.72 -13.81
CA GLU A 175 14.66 2.27 -14.02
C GLU A 175 13.98 1.40 -12.94
N VAL A 176 13.92 1.86 -11.68
CA VAL A 176 13.27 1.11 -10.61
C VAL A 176 11.77 1.10 -10.82
N ILE A 177 11.20 2.28 -11.10
CA ILE A 177 9.77 2.46 -11.33
C ILE A 177 9.35 1.72 -12.61
N TYR A 178 10.11 1.91 -13.70
CA TYR A 178 9.86 1.21 -14.96
C TYR A 178 9.83 -0.31 -14.76
N ARG A 179 10.82 -0.88 -14.07
CA ARG A 179 10.89 -2.31 -13.78
C ARG A 179 9.70 -2.79 -12.95
N ASP A 180 9.28 -2.03 -11.95
CA ASP A 180 8.12 -2.39 -11.11
C ASP A 180 6.83 -2.48 -11.94
N PHE A 181 6.58 -1.51 -12.84
CA PHE A 181 5.43 -1.55 -13.76
C PHE A 181 5.55 -2.69 -14.77
N MET A 182 6.73 -2.88 -15.39
CA MET A 182 6.93 -3.95 -16.36
C MET A 182 6.77 -5.34 -15.71
N ALA A 183 7.18 -5.53 -14.46
CA ALA A 183 7.02 -6.79 -13.76
C ALA A 183 5.54 -7.17 -13.61
N VAL A 184 4.69 -6.24 -13.20
CA VAL A 184 3.27 -6.52 -12.99
C VAL A 184 2.50 -6.73 -14.30
N ILE A 185 2.86 -5.99 -15.35
CA ILE A 185 2.29 -6.18 -16.69
C ILE A 185 2.74 -7.51 -17.29
N SER A 186 4.02 -7.86 -17.15
CA SER A 186 4.54 -9.14 -17.64
C SER A 186 3.82 -10.32 -16.97
N HIS A 187 3.55 -10.21 -15.67
CA HIS A 187 2.77 -11.19 -14.93
C HIS A 187 1.35 -11.34 -15.54
N LEU A 188 0.65 -10.23 -15.82
CA LEU A 188 -0.66 -10.27 -16.48
C LEU A 188 -0.59 -10.90 -17.88
N ILE A 189 0.37 -10.49 -18.71
CA ILE A 189 0.54 -10.96 -20.08
C ILE A 189 0.73 -12.48 -20.12
N SER A 190 1.45 -13.04 -19.13
CA SER A 190 1.69 -14.48 -19.04
C SER A 190 0.42 -15.31 -18.77
N GLY A 191 -0.60 -14.71 -18.14
CA GLY A 191 -1.84 -15.39 -17.74
C GLY A 191 -3.07 -15.01 -18.58
N THR A 192 -3.05 -13.89 -19.31
CA THR A 192 -4.22 -13.42 -20.07
C THR A 192 -4.36 -14.10 -21.43
N SER A 193 -5.62 -14.33 -21.84
CA SER A 193 -5.98 -14.75 -23.19
C SER A 193 -6.23 -13.57 -24.15
N SER A 194 -6.31 -12.34 -23.63
CA SER A 194 -6.59 -11.15 -24.44
C SER A 194 -5.38 -10.75 -25.28
N ASN A 195 -5.49 -10.88 -26.60
CA ASN A 195 -4.46 -10.42 -27.53
C ASN A 195 -4.28 -8.90 -27.52
N GLU A 196 -5.34 -8.14 -27.22
CA GLU A 196 -5.25 -6.69 -27.08
C GLU A 196 -4.34 -6.29 -25.91
N VAL A 197 -4.52 -6.92 -24.74
CA VAL A 197 -3.69 -6.66 -23.55
C VAL A 197 -2.21 -6.99 -23.83
N LYS A 198 -1.95 -8.06 -24.57
CA LYS A 198 -0.58 -8.46 -24.96
C LYS A 198 0.13 -7.44 -25.85
N VAL A 199 -0.62 -6.69 -26.67
CA VAL A 199 -0.05 -5.80 -27.70
C VAL A 199 -0.10 -4.32 -27.29
N SER A 200 -1.01 -3.91 -26.42
CA SER A 200 -1.40 -2.50 -26.23
C SER A 200 -0.51 -1.65 -25.30
N PHE A 201 0.16 -2.24 -24.30
CA PHE A 201 0.86 -1.41 -23.30
C PHE A 201 2.29 -1.03 -23.67
N ILE A 202 3.06 -1.98 -24.19
CA ILE A 202 4.48 -1.81 -24.48
C ILE A 202 4.72 -0.65 -25.46
N PRO A 203 3.91 -0.46 -26.54
CA PRO A 203 4.05 0.68 -27.42
C PRO A 203 3.67 2.01 -26.75
N SER A 204 2.59 2.02 -25.97
CA SER A 204 2.06 3.22 -25.30
C SER A 204 3.03 3.79 -24.26
N VAL A 205 3.73 2.91 -23.53
CA VAL A 205 4.79 3.33 -22.58
C VAL A 205 6.05 3.80 -23.31
N ARG A 206 6.46 3.11 -24.37
CA ARG A 206 7.63 3.52 -25.17
C ARG A 206 7.45 4.89 -25.82
N LEU A 207 6.23 5.25 -26.20
CA LEU A 207 5.87 6.57 -26.74
C LEU A 207 5.91 7.68 -25.69
N CYS A 208 5.91 7.36 -24.38
CA CYS A 208 6.00 8.36 -23.32
C CYS A 208 7.43 8.58 -22.81
N ILE A 209 8.38 7.69 -23.13
CA ILE A 209 9.79 7.76 -22.70
C ILE A 209 10.68 8.40 -23.79
N HIS A 210 10.12 8.70 -24.96
CA HIS A 210 10.78 9.32 -26.11
C HIS A 210 9.95 10.49 -26.64
#